data_AF-A0AAT9SGE6-F1
#
_entry.id   AF-A0AAT9SGE6-F1
#
_cell.length_a   1.000
_cell.length_b   1.000
_cell.length_c   1.000
_cell.angle_alpha   90.00
_cell.angle_beta   90.00
_cell.angle_gamma   90.00
#
_symmetry.space_group_name_H-M   'P 1'
#
loop_
_entity.id
_entity.type
_entity.pdbx_description
1 polymer ?
#
loop_
_entity_poly.entity_id
_entity_poly.type
_entity_poly.pdbx_seq_one_letter_code
_entity_poly.pdbx_strand_id
1 'polypeptide(L)'
;MFFFHMLPSWDSIRRQLDRDIAPYRGGHFRTHRNEPVPSPALIMRRFNCVRSAFDRAEWEACRILGQRFVDLDISSIIKDLIDVVTQMAMIVVGSAFVGGAAGAGAGVLFFGVGAVPGGLIGAALGAQASAFILGILGLEAIAESVIDGFPRIIEYYTRGITTAWQGPREQGRNPFMGDDLAAQNSAVQEIAQGHVEVVILLLGAMVQYITRGRGNARALANEMRASAKGERLGQWMLEHEDELKKRPDLQRPEPRRGALEAQEALSTNRSKTADAAKPDAIDQKTVSSKIDAKQLDLVTGHPNAHSLSVHGGKVSDGDLMLRAKSAIKPNGDVGPSVPPLSSAFHSDELLIFADQTIRNGGALERAIARQPGQDVIRVTAQDAGDIGVDLGRGFKRVLPTGNILKNLETNGAPEKLENLRSIEGLYQYNPSKKNWETITIFPAPAP
;
A
#
# COMPACT_ATOMS: atom_id res chain seq x y z
N MET A 1 -12.69 14.59 -12.33
CA MET A 1 -13.59 13.40 -12.37
C MET A 1 -13.06 12.35 -13.35
N PHE A 2 -11.93 11.69 -13.05
CA PHE A 2 -11.32 10.66 -13.93
C PHE A 2 -11.03 9.31 -13.23
N PHE A 3 -11.45 9.14 -11.96
CA PHE A 3 -11.04 7.99 -11.12
C PHE A 3 -12.00 6.78 -11.14
N PHE A 4 -13.12 6.82 -11.85
CA PHE A 4 -14.20 5.81 -11.72
C PHE A 4 -14.22 4.69 -12.78
N HIS A 5 -13.21 4.60 -13.65
CA HIS A 5 -13.25 3.59 -14.72
C HIS A 5 -12.74 2.21 -14.26
N MET A 6 -13.75 1.35 -14.02
CA MET A 6 -13.76 -0.11 -13.86
C MET A 6 -13.21 -0.66 -12.54
N LEU A 7 -14.07 -0.67 -11.51
CA LEU A 7 -13.96 -1.65 -10.43
C LEU A 7 -13.85 -3.05 -11.03
N PRO A 8 -12.88 -3.87 -10.60
CA PRO A 8 -12.77 -5.22 -11.09
C PRO A 8 -14.01 -6.02 -10.65
N SER A 9 -14.63 -6.73 -11.59
CA SER A 9 -15.70 -7.66 -11.28
C SER A 9 -15.13 -9.05 -10.97
N TRP A 10 -15.87 -9.86 -10.20
CA TRP A 10 -15.52 -11.26 -9.96
C TRP A 10 -15.22 -12.03 -11.25
N ASP A 11 -15.97 -11.76 -12.33
CA ASP A 11 -15.75 -12.39 -13.63
C ASP A 11 -14.49 -11.88 -14.34
N SER A 12 -14.13 -10.60 -14.15
CA SER A 12 -12.85 -10.07 -14.64
C SER A 12 -11.68 -10.76 -13.95
N ILE A 13 -11.73 -10.84 -12.62
CA ILE A 13 -10.70 -11.47 -11.79
C ILE A 13 -10.59 -12.96 -12.11
N ARG A 14 -11.74 -13.65 -12.25
CA ARG A 14 -11.77 -15.07 -12.63
C ARG A 14 -11.13 -15.31 -13.99
N ARG A 15 -11.48 -14.52 -15.01
CA ARG A 15 -10.90 -14.64 -16.36
C ARG A 15 -9.39 -14.41 -16.34
N GLN A 16 -8.93 -13.48 -15.52
CA GLN A 16 -7.50 -13.26 -15.33
C GLN A 16 -6.82 -14.48 -14.69
N LEU A 17 -7.38 -14.97 -13.57
CA LEU A 17 -6.87 -16.16 -12.89
C LEU A 17 -6.83 -17.39 -13.83
N ASP A 18 -7.87 -17.57 -14.64
CA ASP A 18 -7.96 -18.66 -15.64
C ASP A 18 -6.84 -18.59 -16.70
N ARG A 19 -6.41 -17.37 -17.08
CA ARG A 19 -5.26 -17.15 -17.96
C ARG A 19 -3.96 -17.46 -17.25
N ASP A 20 -3.81 -17.02 -16.01
CA ASP A 20 -2.58 -17.18 -15.22
C ASP A 20 -2.30 -18.65 -14.88
N ILE A 21 -3.35 -19.46 -14.68
CA ILE A 21 -3.22 -20.90 -14.43
C ILE A 21 -3.13 -21.76 -15.70
N ALA A 22 -3.42 -21.19 -16.89
CA ALA A 22 -3.47 -21.94 -18.15
C ALA A 22 -2.14 -22.66 -18.50
N PRO A 23 -0.95 -22.07 -18.31
CA PRO A 23 0.33 -22.75 -18.54
C PRO A 23 0.55 -24.00 -17.68
N TYR A 24 -0.22 -24.15 -16.59
CA TYR A 24 -0.08 -25.23 -15.62
C TYR A 24 -1.15 -26.33 -15.80
N ARG A 25 -2.02 -26.22 -16.81
CA ARG A 25 -2.98 -27.27 -17.19
C ARG A 25 -2.26 -28.38 -17.96
N GLY A 26 -1.62 -29.33 -17.27
CA GLY A 26 -1.03 -30.49 -17.94
C GLY A 26 0.00 -31.32 -17.17
N GLY A 27 0.43 -30.90 -15.97
CA GLY A 27 1.40 -31.66 -15.18
C GLY A 27 1.48 -31.21 -13.72
N HIS A 28 2.10 -32.03 -12.86
CA HIS A 28 2.47 -31.65 -11.50
C HIS A 28 3.71 -30.76 -11.58
N PHE A 29 3.52 -29.45 -11.54
CA PHE A 29 4.62 -28.50 -11.55
C PHE A 29 5.25 -28.40 -10.15
N ARG A 30 6.54 -28.08 -10.13
CA ARG A 30 7.27 -27.79 -8.90
C ARG A 30 7.97 -26.45 -9.03
N THR A 31 8.16 -25.75 -7.93
CA THR A 31 8.92 -24.49 -7.91
C THR A 31 10.38 -24.75 -8.27
N HIS A 32 11.17 -23.70 -8.52
CA HIS A 32 12.63 -23.80 -8.68
C HIS A 32 13.33 -24.40 -7.45
N ARG A 33 12.64 -24.45 -6.29
CA ARG A 33 13.03 -25.10 -5.04
C ARG A 33 12.46 -26.51 -4.87
N ASN A 34 11.89 -27.09 -5.93
CA ASN A 34 11.28 -28.41 -5.96
C ASN A 34 10.04 -28.57 -5.03
N GLU A 35 9.35 -27.47 -4.70
CA GLU A 35 8.14 -27.50 -3.88
C GLU A 35 6.91 -27.80 -4.75
N PRO A 36 5.93 -28.60 -4.29
CA PRO A 36 4.72 -28.89 -5.04
C PRO A 36 3.88 -27.63 -5.26
N VAL A 37 3.54 -27.39 -6.52
CA VAL A 37 2.65 -26.31 -6.94
C VAL A 37 1.18 -26.76 -6.79
N PRO A 38 0.28 -25.92 -6.24
CA PRO A 38 -1.15 -26.20 -6.23
C PRO A 38 -1.72 -26.48 -7.61
N SER A 39 -2.61 -27.45 -7.69
CA SER A 39 -3.35 -27.78 -8.90
C SER A 39 -4.24 -26.59 -9.33
N PRO A 40 -4.45 -26.39 -10.64
CA PRO A 40 -5.41 -25.40 -11.13
C PRO A 40 -6.81 -25.56 -10.53
N ALA A 41 -7.22 -26.81 -10.25
CA ALA A 41 -8.48 -27.13 -9.59
C ALA A 41 -8.52 -26.61 -8.15
N LEU A 42 -7.43 -26.75 -7.38
CA LEU A 42 -7.34 -26.20 -6.04
C LEU A 42 -7.41 -24.67 -6.08
N ILE A 43 -6.66 -24.02 -6.97
CA ILE A 43 -6.66 -22.56 -7.12
C ILE A 43 -8.06 -22.02 -7.39
N MET A 44 -8.80 -22.65 -8.30
CA MET A 44 -10.18 -22.26 -8.60
C MET A 44 -11.13 -22.48 -7.42
N ARG A 45 -10.96 -23.56 -6.65
CA ARG A 45 -11.72 -23.78 -5.39
C ARG A 45 -11.45 -22.70 -4.35
N ARG A 46 -10.18 -22.31 -4.18
CA ARG A 46 -9.76 -21.23 -3.27
C ARG A 46 -10.35 -19.89 -3.67
N PHE A 47 -10.33 -19.56 -4.96
CA PHE A 47 -10.99 -18.36 -5.48
C PHE A 47 -12.51 -18.37 -5.19
N ASN A 48 -13.18 -19.51 -5.45
CA ASN A 48 -14.62 -19.64 -5.17
C ASN A 48 -14.94 -19.52 -3.66
N CYS A 49 -14.05 -20.00 -2.78
CA CYS A 49 -14.20 -19.82 -1.33
C CYS A 49 -14.11 -18.35 -0.94
N VAL A 50 -13.17 -17.59 -1.52
CA VAL A 50 -13.06 -16.15 -1.27
C VAL A 50 -14.32 -15.42 -1.75
N ARG A 51 -14.78 -15.67 -2.99
CA ARG A 51 -16.03 -15.10 -3.50
C ARG A 51 -17.22 -15.42 -2.59
N SER A 52 -17.39 -16.69 -2.23
CA SER A 52 -18.49 -17.10 -1.33
C SER A 52 -18.39 -16.48 0.05
N ALA A 53 -17.17 -16.18 0.55
CA ALA A 53 -16.99 -15.53 1.83
C ALA A 53 -17.47 -14.07 1.79
N PHE A 54 -17.16 -13.33 0.71
CA PHE A 54 -17.70 -11.98 0.48
C PHE A 54 -19.22 -11.97 0.33
N ASP A 55 -19.77 -12.85 -0.50
CA ASP A 55 -21.21 -12.95 -0.73
C ASP A 55 -21.96 -13.19 0.61
N ARG A 56 -21.42 -14.01 1.51
CA ARG A 56 -22.02 -14.30 2.83
C ARG A 56 -21.77 -13.19 3.86
N ALA A 57 -20.60 -12.56 3.81
CA ALA A 57 -20.22 -11.50 4.72
C ALA A 57 -21.07 -10.24 4.54
N GLU A 58 -21.61 -10.01 3.34
CA GLU A 58 -22.57 -8.92 3.07
C GLU A 58 -23.83 -9.07 3.95
N TRP A 59 -24.45 -10.25 3.93
CA TRP A 59 -25.63 -10.57 4.73
C TRP A 59 -25.34 -10.46 6.22
N GLU A 60 -24.20 -10.99 6.66
CA GLU A 60 -23.81 -10.95 8.07
C GLU A 60 -23.55 -9.52 8.56
N ALA A 61 -22.91 -8.69 7.73
CA ALA A 61 -22.72 -7.27 8.03
C ALA A 61 -24.05 -6.52 8.11
N CYS A 62 -24.98 -6.78 7.18
CA CYS A 62 -26.33 -6.20 7.23
C CYS A 62 -27.05 -6.59 8.53
N ARG A 63 -26.94 -7.86 8.94
CA ARG A 63 -27.55 -8.35 10.17
C ARG A 63 -26.95 -7.67 11.41
N ILE A 64 -25.63 -7.59 11.50
CA ILE A 64 -24.92 -6.96 12.63
C ILE A 64 -25.26 -5.47 12.73
N LEU A 65 -25.17 -4.74 11.63
CA LEU A 65 -25.47 -3.30 11.59
C LEU A 65 -26.94 -3.02 11.86
N GLY A 66 -27.85 -3.79 11.26
CA GLY A 66 -29.29 -3.67 11.48
C GLY A 66 -29.68 -3.92 12.93
N GLN A 67 -29.03 -4.87 13.61
CA GLN A 67 -29.24 -5.08 15.05
C GLN A 67 -28.63 -3.97 15.91
N ARG A 68 -27.44 -3.48 15.54
CA ARG A 68 -26.68 -2.51 16.33
C ARG A 68 -27.23 -1.08 16.28
N PHE A 69 -27.85 -0.71 15.17
CA PHE A 69 -28.41 0.62 14.92
C PHE A 69 -29.90 0.56 14.59
N VAL A 70 -30.60 -0.43 15.16
CA VAL A 70 -32.06 -0.58 15.01
C VAL A 70 -32.82 0.65 15.52
N ASP A 71 -32.27 1.31 16.53
CA ASP A 71 -32.78 2.53 17.14
C ASP A 71 -32.68 3.75 16.22
N LEU A 72 -31.73 3.77 15.28
CA LEU A 72 -31.53 4.87 14.32
C LEU A 72 -32.20 4.60 12.96
N ASP A 73 -33.10 3.62 12.89
CA ASP A 73 -33.72 3.13 11.64
C ASP A 73 -32.72 2.98 10.47
N ILE A 74 -31.54 2.40 10.76
CA ILE A 74 -30.47 2.25 9.74
C ILE A 74 -30.92 1.40 8.55
N SER A 75 -31.96 0.58 8.72
CA SER A 75 -32.54 -0.29 7.70
C SER A 75 -32.93 0.45 6.42
N SER A 76 -33.27 1.75 6.52
CA SER A 76 -33.60 2.63 5.41
C SER A 76 -32.42 2.89 4.45
N ILE A 77 -31.19 2.85 4.95
CA ILE A 77 -29.95 3.17 4.20
C ILE A 77 -28.91 2.04 4.18
N ILE A 78 -29.11 0.97 4.96
CA ILE A 78 -28.12 -0.09 5.17
C ILE A 78 -27.68 -0.78 3.87
N LYS A 79 -28.61 -0.97 2.93
CA LYS A 79 -28.32 -1.57 1.61
C LYS A 79 -27.44 -0.65 0.77
N ASP A 80 -27.72 0.65 0.79
CA ASP A 80 -26.94 1.64 0.03
C ASP A 80 -25.51 1.73 0.60
N LEU A 81 -25.38 1.72 1.94
CA LEU A 81 -24.08 1.68 2.61
C LEU A 81 -23.31 0.41 2.24
N ILE A 82 -23.91 -0.76 2.43
CA ILE A 82 -23.24 -2.05 2.17
C ILE A 82 -22.88 -2.23 0.69
N ASP A 83 -23.69 -1.72 -0.24
CA ASP A 83 -23.32 -1.71 -1.67
C ASP A 83 -22.05 -0.88 -1.92
N VAL A 84 -21.91 0.31 -1.31
CA VAL A 84 -20.67 1.10 -1.41
C VAL A 84 -19.48 0.37 -0.80
N VAL A 85 -19.66 -0.24 0.37
CA VAL A 85 -18.57 -0.97 1.03
C VAL A 85 -18.17 -2.21 0.23
N THR A 86 -19.13 -2.92 -0.37
CA THR A 86 -18.87 -4.09 -1.23
C THR A 86 -18.12 -3.69 -2.49
N GLN A 87 -18.48 -2.54 -3.09
CA GLN A 87 -17.74 -1.97 -4.22
C GLN A 87 -16.31 -1.58 -3.84
N MET A 88 -16.10 -1.00 -2.64
CA MET A 88 -14.77 -0.74 -2.12
C MET A 88 -13.99 -2.05 -1.88
N ALA A 89 -14.64 -3.07 -1.33
CA ALA A 89 -14.01 -4.36 -1.09
C ALA A 89 -13.51 -5.02 -2.39
N MET A 90 -14.16 -4.75 -3.53
CA MET A 90 -13.67 -5.19 -4.84
C MET A 90 -12.34 -4.56 -5.22
N ILE A 91 -11.97 -3.38 -4.70
CA ILE A 91 -10.62 -2.83 -4.83
C ILE A 91 -9.62 -3.73 -4.10
N VAL A 92 -9.95 -4.13 -2.87
CA VAL A 92 -9.09 -5.02 -2.06
C VAL A 92 -8.95 -6.40 -2.69
N VAL A 93 -10.07 -6.99 -3.12
CA VAL A 93 -10.10 -8.28 -3.83
C VAL A 93 -9.34 -8.18 -5.15
N GLY A 94 -9.59 -7.12 -5.92
CA GLY A 94 -8.85 -6.78 -7.13
C GLY A 94 -7.36 -6.82 -6.88
N SER A 95 -6.86 -6.03 -5.93
CA SER A 95 -5.44 -5.99 -5.58
C SER A 95 -4.88 -7.33 -5.08
N ALA A 96 -5.69 -8.18 -4.44
CA ALA A 96 -5.26 -9.48 -3.95
C ALA A 96 -5.05 -10.53 -5.07
N PHE A 97 -5.82 -10.45 -6.16
CA PHE A 97 -5.81 -11.44 -7.24
C PHE A 97 -5.22 -10.94 -8.55
N VAL A 98 -5.35 -9.63 -8.81
CA VAL A 98 -4.87 -8.98 -10.02
C VAL A 98 -3.40 -8.64 -9.80
N GLY A 99 -2.53 -9.55 -10.23
CA GLY A 99 -1.16 -9.18 -10.56
C GLY A 99 -1.13 -8.26 -11.78
N GLY A 100 -1.56 -6.99 -11.66
CA GLY A 100 -1.20 -5.90 -12.57
C GLY A 100 -2.21 -5.33 -13.60
N ALA A 101 -3.52 -5.52 -13.52
CA ALA A 101 -4.45 -4.95 -14.51
C ALA A 101 -5.87 -4.61 -14.00
N ALA A 102 -6.00 -3.61 -13.12
CA ALA A 102 -7.13 -2.64 -13.09
C ALA A 102 -7.03 -1.75 -11.83
N GLY A 103 -6.56 -0.52 -11.98
CA GLY A 103 -6.59 0.53 -10.96
C GLY A 103 -5.23 1.15 -10.69
N ALA A 104 -5.11 2.46 -10.88
CA ALA A 104 -3.92 3.23 -10.56
C ALA A 104 -3.63 3.21 -9.04
N GLY A 105 -2.40 2.83 -8.67
CA GLY A 105 -1.87 2.86 -7.29
C GLY A 105 -1.74 1.48 -6.65
N ALA A 106 -0.49 1.06 -6.37
CA ALA A 106 -0.01 0.00 -5.46
C ALA A 106 -0.88 -1.26 -5.24
N GLY A 107 -0.44 -2.49 -5.49
CA GLY A 107 0.89 -3.02 -5.76
C GLY A 107 0.77 -4.45 -6.26
N VAL A 108 1.85 -4.97 -6.84
CA VAL A 108 1.92 -6.32 -7.39
C VAL A 108 2.88 -7.11 -6.51
N LEU A 109 2.42 -8.20 -5.91
CA LEU A 109 3.31 -9.23 -5.37
C LEU A 109 3.19 -10.51 -6.19
N PHE A 110 4.36 -11.08 -6.45
CA PHE A 110 4.56 -12.28 -7.24
C PHE A 110 3.84 -13.49 -6.63
N PHE A 111 2.96 -14.12 -7.40
CA PHE A 111 2.43 -15.45 -7.06
C PHE A 111 3.09 -16.50 -7.97
N GLY A 112 4.17 -17.09 -7.47
CA GLY A 112 4.44 -18.49 -7.81
C GLY A 112 3.22 -19.29 -7.40
N VAL A 113 2.77 -20.19 -8.28
CA VAL A 113 1.60 -21.04 -8.09
C VAL A 113 1.78 -21.79 -6.76
N GLY A 114 1.12 -21.33 -5.69
CA GLY A 114 1.48 -21.70 -4.30
C GLY A 114 1.25 -20.63 -3.24
N ALA A 115 1.50 -19.35 -3.54
CA ALA A 115 1.50 -18.29 -2.54
C ALA A 115 0.08 -17.79 -2.17
N VAL A 116 -0.03 -17.29 -0.94
CA VAL A 116 -1.26 -16.87 -0.25
C VAL A 116 -1.61 -15.42 -0.64
N PRO A 117 -2.80 -15.12 -1.19
CA PRO A 117 -3.26 -13.76 -1.46
C PRO A 117 -3.19 -12.93 -0.17
N GLY A 118 -2.54 -11.76 -0.20
CA GLY A 118 -2.42 -10.86 0.95
C GLY A 118 -1.00 -10.61 1.49
N GLY A 119 0.07 -11.07 0.81
CA GLY A 119 1.42 -10.57 1.09
C GLY A 119 1.48 -9.03 0.88
N LEU A 120 2.14 -8.31 1.79
CA LEU A 120 2.20 -6.84 1.97
C LEU A 120 0.87 -6.05 1.95
N ILE A 121 0.57 -5.50 3.12
CA ILE A 121 -0.43 -4.45 3.36
C ILE A 121 0.27 -3.10 3.16
N GLY A 122 -0.18 -2.30 2.19
CA GLY A 122 0.37 -0.97 1.89
C GLY A 122 -0.59 0.15 2.26
N ALA A 123 -0.06 1.28 2.73
CA ALA A 123 -0.83 2.50 2.98
C ALA A 123 -1.64 2.97 1.76
N ALA A 124 -1.15 2.66 0.55
CA ALA A 124 -1.80 3.00 -0.70
C ALA A 124 -3.13 2.25 -0.93
N LEU A 125 -3.28 1.00 -0.48
CA LEU A 125 -4.55 0.28 -0.60
C LEU A 125 -5.62 0.90 0.31
N GLY A 126 -5.24 1.27 1.54
CA GLY A 126 -6.10 2.03 2.45
C GLY A 126 -6.47 3.41 1.91
N ALA A 127 -5.51 4.11 1.28
CA ALA A 127 -5.75 5.41 0.65
C ALA A 127 -6.71 5.31 -0.56
N GLN A 128 -6.53 4.32 -1.45
CA GLN A 128 -7.42 4.13 -2.59
C GLN A 128 -8.84 3.74 -2.17
N ALA A 129 -8.95 2.81 -1.23
CA ALA A 129 -10.23 2.35 -0.71
C ALA A 129 -11.01 3.46 0.03
N SER A 130 -10.30 4.25 0.85
CA SER A 130 -10.90 5.41 1.53
C SER A 130 -11.31 6.52 0.55
N ALA A 131 -10.45 6.87 -0.40
CA ALA A 131 -10.76 7.85 -1.45
C ALA A 131 -11.97 7.43 -2.30
N PHE A 132 -12.10 6.14 -2.60
CA PHE A 132 -13.25 5.61 -3.34
C PHE A 132 -14.57 5.84 -2.59
N ILE A 133 -14.63 5.47 -1.31
CA ILE A 133 -15.83 5.64 -0.50
C ILE A 133 -16.18 7.12 -0.35
N LEU A 134 -15.19 7.97 -0.08
CA LEU A 134 -15.38 9.42 0.03
C LEU A 134 -15.90 10.02 -1.28
N GLY A 135 -15.37 9.57 -2.41
CA GLY A 135 -15.80 10.02 -3.73
C GLY A 135 -17.22 9.58 -4.10
N ILE A 136 -17.61 8.35 -3.75
CA ILE A 136 -18.97 7.86 -4.03
C ILE A 136 -20.02 8.52 -3.16
N LEU A 137 -19.70 8.83 -1.91
CA LEU A 137 -20.64 9.42 -0.97
C LEU A 137 -20.61 10.96 -0.94
N GLY A 138 -19.65 11.60 -1.60
CA GLY A 138 -19.49 13.05 -1.59
C GLY A 138 -19.06 13.59 -0.22
N LEU A 139 -18.12 12.93 0.46
CA LEU A 139 -17.77 13.16 1.86
C LEU A 139 -16.43 13.90 2.06
N GLU A 140 -16.19 14.98 1.33
CA GLU A 140 -14.90 15.70 1.40
C GLU A 140 -14.60 16.24 2.81
N ALA A 141 -15.59 16.82 3.50
CA ALA A 141 -15.40 17.42 4.81
C ALA A 141 -14.97 16.45 5.94
N ILE A 142 -15.13 15.13 5.75
CA ILE A 142 -14.73 14.12 6.75
C ILE A 142 -13.58 13.22 6.27
N ALA A 143 -12.94 13.56 5.15
CA ALA A 143 -11.89 12.77 4.53
C ALA A 143 -10.76 12.41 5.49
N GLU A 144 -10.25 13.38 6.25
CA GLU A 144 -9.17 13.19 7.23
C GLU A 144 -9.49 12.06 8.23
N SER A 145 -10.70 12.06 8.80
CA SER A 145 -11.09 11.08 9.82
C SER A 145 -11.31 9.67 9.26
N VAL A 146 -11.75 9.59 8.00
CA VAL A 146 -11.96 8.32 7.29
C VAL A 146 -10.62 7.73 6.82
N ILE A 147 -9.72 8.56 6.25
CA ILE A 147 -8.40 8.13 5.79
C ILE A 147 -7.58 7.55 6.95
N ASP A 148 -7.54 8.23 8.10
CA ASP A 148 -6.78 7.78 9.27
C ASP A 148 -7.28 6.45 9.85
N GLY A 149 -8.58 6.18 9.75
CA GLY A 149 -9.19 4.96 10.29
C GLY A 149 -9.09 3.74 9.38
N PHE A 150 -8.81 3.95 8.09
CA PHE A 150 -8.94 2.91 7.07
C PHE A 150 -7.90 1.78 7.11
N PRO A 151 -6.61 2.02 7.44
CA PRO A 151 -5.59 0.97 7.43
C PRO A 151 -5.95 -0.26 8.28
N ARG A 152 -6.54 -0.04 9.47
CA ARG A 152 -6.99 -1.14 10.36
C ARG A 152 -8.12 -1.96 9.77
N ILE A 153 -8.94 -1.37 8.90
CA ILE A 153 -10.10 -2.04 8.32
C ILE A 153 -9.64 -2.97 7.17
N ILE A 154 -8.62 -2.58 6.42
CA ILE A 154 -8.02 -3.41 5.36
C ILE A 154 -7.46 -4.73 5.91
N GLU A 155 -7.00 -4.76 7.15
CA GLU A 155 -6.53 -5.99 7.82
C GLU A 155 -7.63 -7.05 7.91
N TYR A 156 -8.89 -6.67 8.16
CA TYR A 156 -10.00 -7.61 8.20
C TYR A 156 -10.25 -8.29 6.86
N TYR A 157 -10.22 -7.53 5.76
CA TYR A 157 -10.40 -8.07 4.42
C TYR A 157 -9.25 -8.98 3.99
N THR A 158 -8.01 -8.55 4.23
CA THR A 158 -6.83 -9.34 3.86
C THR A 158 -6.72 -10.62 4.65
N ARG A 159 -7.04 -10.59 5.96
CA ARG A 159 -7.13 -11.79 6.79
C ARG A 159 -8.24 -12.72 6.31
N GLY A 160 -9.44 -12.20 6.05
CA GLY A 160 -10.56 -12.99 5.53
C GLY A 160 -10.28 -13.64 4.18
N ILE A 161 -9.67 -12.90 3.24
CA ILE A 161 -9.21 -13.41 1.94
C ILE A 161 -8.19 -14.53 2.15
N THR A 162 -7.18 -14.30 3.01
CA THR A 162 -6.14 -15.27 3.34
C THR A 162 -6.73 -16.56 3.90
N THR A 163 -7.62 -16.43 4.90
CA THR A 163 -8.29 -17.53 5.56
C THR A 163 -9.14 -18.34 4.58
N ALA A 164 -9.96 -17.68 3.75
CA ALA A 164 -10.76 -18.35 2.73
C ALA A 164 -9.91 -19.01 1.64
N TRP A 165 -8.78 -18.40 1.26
CA TRP A 165 -7.86 -18.98 0.29
C TRP A 165 -7.13 -20.21 0.83
N GLN A 166 -6.75 -20.21 2.10
CA GLN A 166 -6.02 -21.34 2.70
C GLN A 166 -6.93 -22.51 3.11
N GLY A 167 -8.23 -22.27 3.28
CA GLY A 167 -9.20 -23.28 3.71
C GLY A 167 -9.22 -24.54 2.83
N PRO A 168 -9.32 -24.42 1.49
CA PRO A 168 -9.22 -25.57 0.59
C PRO A 168 -7.82 -26.19 0.56
N ARG A 169 -7.77 -27.52 0.66
CA ARG A 169 -6.55 -28.34 0.58
C ARG A 169 -6.52 -29.15 -0.71
N GLU A 170 -5.30 -29.50 -1.15
CA GLU A 170 -5.13 -30.48 -2.22
C GLU A 170 -5.83 -31.76 -1.82
N GLN A 171 -6.67 -32.30 -2.72
CA GLN A 171 -7.28 -33.59 -2.47
C GLN A 171 -6.18 -34.64 -2.51
N GLY A 172 -5.79 -35.13 -1.33
CA GLY A 172 -5.29 -36.50 -1.23
C GLY A 172 -6.39 -37.45 -1.72
N ARG A 173 -6.04 -38.73 -1.92
CA ARG A 173 -6.86 -39.85 -2.43
C ARG A 173 -8.26 -40.07 -1.80
N ASN A 174 -8.75 -39.17 -0.95
CA ASN A 174 -9.95 -39.30 -0.13
C ASN A 174 -11.03 -38.28 -0.56
N PRO A 175 -12.10 -38.72 -1.25
CA PRO A 175 -13.12 -37.85 -1.83
C PRO A 175 -14.10 -37.23 -0.81
N PHE A 176 -13.91 -37.46 0.50
CA PHE A 176 -14.81 -37.01 1.57
C PHE A 176 -14.30 -35.83 2.42
N MET A 177 -13.06 -35.34 2.21
CA MET A 177 -12.63 -34.10 2.87
C MET A 177 -13.16 -32.88 2.11
N GLY A 178 -14.23 -32.28 2.64
CA GLY A 178 -14.71 -30.97 2.21
C GLY A 178 -13.71 -29.86 2.53
N ASP A 179 -13.95 -28.68 1.95
CA ASP A 179 -13.24 -27.46 2.34
C ASP A 179 -13.37 -27.23 3.86
N ASP A 180 -12.34 -26.69 4.49
CA ASP A 180 -12.33 -26.45 5.94
C ASP A 180 -13.45 -25.46 6.34
N LEU A 181 -14.55 -26.00 6.88
CA LEU A 181 -15.73 -25.22 7.26
C LEU A 181 -15.42 -24.17 8.33
N ALA A 182 -14.46 -24.46 9.22
CA ALA A 182 -14.04 -23.51 10.24
C ALA A 182 -13.29 -22.33 9.61
N ALA A 183 -12.43 -22.59 8.63
CA ALA A 183 -11.76 -21.54 7.85
C ALA A 183 -12.78 -20.71 7.05
N GLN A 184 -13.77 -21.34 6.41
CA GLN A 184 -14.82 -20.61 5.69
C GLN A 184 -15.64 -19.70 6.62
N ASN A 185 -16.08 -20.22 7.77
CA ASN A 185 -16.84 -19.41 8.73
C ASN A 185 -16.00 -18.26 9.30
N SER A 186 -14.73 -18.52 9.61
CA SER A 186 -13.82 -17.48 10.11
C SER A 186 -13.59 -16.39 9.07
N ALA A 187 -13.40 -16.76 7.80
CA ALA A 187 -13.26 -15.79 6.72
C ALA A 187 -14.50 -14.93 6.52
N VAL A 188 -15.70 -15.51 6.61
CA VAL A 188 -16.97 -14.76 6.56
C VAL A 188 -17.03 -13.73 7.69
N GLN A 189 -16.70 -14.14 8.91
CA GLN A 189 -16.72 -13.25 10.07
C GLN A 189 -15.69 -12.11 9.97
N GLU A 190 -14.49 -12.41 9.47
CA GLU A 190 -13.44 -11.41 9.24
C GLU A 190 -13.87 -10.38 8.20
N ILE A 191 -14.39 -10.81 7.05
CA ILE A 191 -14.86 -9.90 6.00
C ILE A 191 -16.09 -9.10 6.48
N ALA A 192 -17.01 -9.74 7.20
CA ALA A 192 -18.19 -9.07 7.75
C ALA A 192 -17.79 -7.99 8.75
N GLN A 193 -16.80 -8.26 9.61
CA GLN A 193 -16.25 -7.25 10.51
C GLN A 193 -15.64 -6.09 9.73
N GLY A 194 -14.91 -6.36 8.65
CA GLY A 194 -14.42 -5.32 7.73
C GLY A 194 -15.56 -4.42 7.25
N HIS A 195 -16.66 -5.01 6.75
CA HIS A 195 -17.82 -4.24 6.30
C HIS A 195 -18.44 -3.38 7.41
N VAL A 196 -18.61 -3.96 8.60
CA VAL A 196 -19.18 -3.30 9.78
C VAL A 196 -18.31 -2.11 10.21
N GLU A 197 -16.99 -2.29 10.27
CA GLU A 197 -16.06 -1.25 10.71
C GLU A 197 -15.98 -0.08 9.73
N VAL A 198 -16.13 -0.31 8.42
CA VAL A 198 -16.25 0.79 7.45
C VAL A 198 -17.47 1.65 7.73
N VAL A 199 -18.62 1.02 7.97
CA VAL A 199 -19.86 1.75 8.27
C VAL A 199 -19.74 2.51 9.59
N ILE A 200 -19.18 1.88 10.63
CA ILE A 200 -18.95 2.54 11.92
C ILE A 200 -17.99 3.72 11.77
N LEU A 201 -16.92 3.57 10.97
CA LEU A 201 -15.98 4.64 10.71
C LEU A 201 -16.66 5.83 10.01
N LEU A 202 -17.51 5.58 9.02
CA LEU A 202 -18.26 6.63 8.33
C LEU A 202 -19.21 7.36 9.29
N LEU A 203 -20.04 6.61 10.02
CA LEU A 203 -20.99 7.19 10.98
C LEU A 203 -20.25 7.95 12.10
N GLY A 204 -19.16 7.39 12.61
CA GLY A 204 -18.33 8.03 13.63
C GLY A 204 -17.67 9.32 13.13
N ALA A 205 -17.20 9.35 11.88
CA ALA A 205 -16.65 10.55 11.27
C ALA A 205 -17.73 11.63 11.04
N MET A 206 -18.96 11.26 10.69
CA MET A 206 -20.11 12.17 10.62
C MET A 206 -20.44 12.75 12.00
N VAL A 207 -20.56 11.90 13.03
CA VAL A 207 -20.80 12.33 14.43
C VAL A 207 -19.69 13.26 14.89
N GLN A 208 -18.43 12.95 14.59
CA GLN A 208 -17.28 13.78 14.94
C GLN A 208 -17.35 15.16 14.25
N TYR A 209 -17.77 15.21 12.99
CA TYR A 209 -17.94 16.47 12.27
C TYR A 209 -19.02 17.37 12.89
N ILE A 210 -20.21 16.81 13.16
CA ILE A 210 -21.36 17.56 13.70
C ILE A 210 -21.18 17.96 15.17
N THR A 211 -20.33 17.27 15.93
CA THR A 211 -20.07 17.58 17.35
C THR A 211 -18.87 18.50 17.58
N ARG A 212 -17.85 18.51 16.70
CA ARG A 212 -16.63 19.31 16.88
C ARG A 212 -16.72 20.76 16.37
N GLY A 213 -17.88 21.23 15.92
CA GLY A 213 -18.08 22.62 15.50
C GLY A 213 -17.37 23.03 14.20
N ARG A 214 -16.86 22.08 13.40
CA ARG A 214 -16.29 22.34 12.05
C ARG A 214 -17.37 22.62 10.99
N GLY A 215 -18.64 22.35 11.29
CA GLY A 215 -19.81 22.64 10.46
C GLY A 215 -21.10 22.17 11.14
N ASN A 216 -22.26 22.46 10.54
CA ASN A 216 -23.55 21.91 10.98
C ASN A 216 -23.97 20.73 10.07
N ALA A 217 -24.83 19.83 10.54
CA ALA A 217 -25.24 18.64 9.78
C ALA A 217 -25.78 18.96 8.38
N ARG A 218 -26.39 20.14 8.20
CA ARG A 218 -26.90 20.61 6.90
C ARG A 218 -25.79 20.89 5.89
N ALA A 219 -24.65 21.43 6.33
CA ALA A 219 -23.50 21.65 5.46
C ALA A 219 -22.94 20.33 4.92
N LEU A 220 -22.76 19.33 5.81
CA LEU A 220 -22.31 18.00 5.41
C LEU A 220 -23.33 17.31 4.48
N ALA A 221 -24.62 17.39 4.80
CA ALA A 221 -25.67 16.85 3.94
C ALA A 221 -25.69 17.52 2.55
N ASN A 222 -25.39 18.81 2.46
CA ASN A 222 -25.28 19.52 1.18
C ASN A 222 -24.10 19.03 0.33
N GLU A 223 -22.95 18.69 0.93
CA GLU A 223 -21.82 18.10 0.20
C GLU A 223 -22.19 16.71 -0.34
N MET A 224 -22.85 15.89 0.49
CA MET A 224 -23.20 14.52 0.14
C MET A 224 -24.22 14.43 -1.01
N ARG A 225 -25.01 15.49 -1.25
CA ARG A 225 -25.91 15.60 -2.41
C ARG A 225 -25.20 15.54 -3.76
N ALA A 226 -23.87 15.64 -3.80
CA ALA A 226 -23.09 15.39 -5.00
C ALA A 226 -23.27 13.96 -5.56
N SER A 227 -23.85 13.04 -4.78
CA SER A 227 -24.16 11.68 -5.20
C SER A 227 -25.56 11.24 -4.73
N ALA A 228 -26.22 10.35 -5.47
CA ALA A 228 -27.53 9.84 -5.06
C ALA A 228 -27.48 9.04 -3.74
N LYS A 229 -26.41 8.28 -3.51
CA LYS A 229 -26.22 7.50 -2.27
C LYS A 229 -25.85 8.41 -1.09
N GLY A 230 -24.98 9.38 -1.33
CA GLY A 230 -24.65 10.41 -0.34
C GLY A 230 -25.86 11.26 0.03
N GLU A 231 -26.72 11.63 -0.93
CA GLU A 231 -27.95 12.36 -0.66
C GLU A 231 -28.86 11.60 0.32
N ARG A 232 -29.09 10.30 0.08
CA ARG A 232 -29.92 9.47 0.96
C ARG A 232 -29.31 9.33 2.36
N LEU A 233 -28.00 9.11 2.44
CA LEU A 233 -27.28 9.06 3.72
C LEU A 233 -27.33 10.41 4.46
N GLY A 234 -27.22 11.52 3.73
CA GLY A 234 -27.27 12.88 4.27
C GLY A 234 -28.66 13.25 4.77
N GLN A 235 -29.72 12.84 4.06
CA GLN A 235 -31.10 12.98 4.52
C GLN A 235 -31.35 12.17 5.79
N TRP A 236 -30.96 10.89 5.80
CA TRP A 236 -31.07 10.03 6.98
C TRP A 236 -30.31 10.62 8.19
N MET A 237 -29.10 11.17 7.97
CA MET A 237 -28.32 11.83 9.01
C MET A 237 -29.04 13.03 9.62
N LEU A 238 -29.70 13.85 8.79
CA LEU A 238 -30.46 15.01 9.26
C LEU A 238 -31.68 14.60 10.06
N GLU A 239 -32.36 13.53 9.65
CA GLU A 239 -33.51 12.98 10.36
C GLU A 239 -33.12 12.42 11.75
N HIS A 240 -31.92 11.85 11.86
CA HIS A 240 -31.44 11.17 13.08
C HIS A 240 -30.31 11.93 13.79
N GLU A 241 -30.15 13.24 13.55
CA GLU A 241 -29.01 14.04 14.03
C GLU A 241 -28.84 13.99 15.55
N ASP A 242 -29.93 14.21 16.30
CA ASP A 242 -29.89 14.29 17.76
C ASP A 242 -29.61 12.93 18.41
N GLU A 243 -30.05 11.84 17.78
CA GLU A 243 -29.82 10.48 18.25
C GLU A 243 -28.40 10.03 17.94
N LEU A 244 -27.90 10.35 16.74
CA LEU A 244 -26.51 10.12 16.32
C LEU A 244 -25.51 10.78 17.27
N LYS A 245 -25.75 12.04 17.67
CA LYS A 245 -24.88 12.76 18.62
C LYS A 245 -24.80 12.09 19.99
N LYS A 246 -25.84 11.35 20.40
CA LYS A 246 -25.91 10.68 21.70
C LYS A 246 -25.23 9.31 21.72
N ARG A 247 -24.73 8.80 20.59
CA ARG A 247 -24.10 7.48 20.49
C ARG A 247 -22.63 7.51 20.95
N PRO A 248 -22.30 7.03 22.17
CA PRO A 248 -20.91 7.02 22.64
C PRO A 248 -20.04 6.02 21.88
N ASP A 249 -20.64 4.99 21.27
CA ASP A 249 -19.93 3.98 20.47
C ASP A 249 -19.48 4.50 19.10
N LEU A 250 -20.01 5.64 18.65
CA LEU A 250 -19.60 6.35 17.44
C LEU A 250 -18.64 7.52 17.74
N GLN A 251 -18.58 7.96 18.99
CA GLN A 251 -17.64 8.98 19.45
C GLN A 251 -16.28 8.33 19.70
N ARG A 252 -15.37 8.38 18.72
CA ARG A 252 -13.99 7.88 18.91
C ARG A 252 -13.34 8.59 20.11
N PRO A 253 -12.65 7.84 21.01
CA PRO A 253 -11.71 8.45 21.95
C PRO A 253 -10.66 9.23 21.16
N GLU A 254 -10.26 10.41 21.64
CA GLU A 254 -9.21 11.17 20.99
C GLU A 254 -7.96 10.31 20.72
N PRO A 255 -7.27 10.50 19.58
CA PRO A 255 -5.90 10.02 19.45
C PRO A 255 -5.08 10.70 20.55
N ARG A 256 -4.79 10.00 21.65
CA ARG A 256 -3.82 10.45 22.65
C ARG A 256 -2.48 10.59 21.94
N ARG A 257 -2.14 11.83 21.61
CA ARG A 257 -0.85 12.28 21.07
C ARG A 257 0.31 12.14 22.06
N GLY A 258 0.29 11.14 22.94
CA GLY A 258 1.25 11.01 24.05
C GLY A 258 1.40 9.60 24.66
N ALA A 259 0.88 8.55 24.01
CA ALA A 259 0.99 7.19 24.55
C ALA A 259 2.26 6.44 24.12
N LEU A 260 3.04 6.97 23.16
CA LEU A 260 4.33 6.37 22.77
C LEU A 260 5.49 6.72 23.72
N GLU A 261 5.39 7.80 24.50
CA GLU A 261 6.47 8.22 25.41
C GLU A 261 6.49 7.43 26.74
N ALA A 262 5.40 6.72 27.09
CA ALA A 262 5.31 6.00 28.35
C ALA A 262 5.79 4.52 28.28
N GLN A 263 5.96 3.97 27.07
CA GLN A 263 6.42 2.58 26.89
C GLN A 263 7.94 2.45 26.65
N GLU A 264 8.64 3.55 26.34
CA GLU A 264 10.11 3.56 26.26
C GLU A 264 10.80 3.63 27.64
N ALA A 265 10.09 3.95 28.72
CA ALA A 265 10.67 4.09 30.06
C ALA A 265 10.81 2.78 30.87
N LEU A 266 10.29 1.64 30.39
CA LEU A 266 10.23 0.39 31.16
C LEU A 266 11.09 -0.77 30.62
N SER A 267 11.78 -0.59 29.49
CA SER A 267 12.52 -1.68 28.82
C SER A 267 14.05 -1.57 28.91
N THR A 268 14.59 -0.49 29.47
CA THR A 268 16.04 -0.24 29.58
C THR A 268 16.61 -0.71 30.92
N ASN A 269 16.46 -2.00 31.25
CA ASN A 269 17.29 -2.59 32.31
C ASN A 269 17.45 -4.11 32.18
N ARG A 270 18.42 -4.55 31.35
CA ARG A 270 19.27 -5.70 31.69
C ARG A 270 20.55 -5.80 30.86
N SER A 271 21.65 -5.58 31.59
CA SER A 271 22.97 -6.23 31.52
C SER A 271 23.77 -6.22 30.21
N LYS A 272 24.79 -5.35 30.25
CA LYS A 272 26.11 -5.49 29.60
C LYS A 272 26.82 -6.78 30.00
N THR A 273 27.54 -7.39 29.07
CA THR A 273 28.90 -7.94 29.27
C THR A 273 29.63 -7.99 27.93
N ALA A 274 30.83 -7.39 27.89
CA ALA A 274 31.87 -7.52 26.85
C ALA A 274 32.53 -8.92 26.98
N ASP A 275 33.37 -9.46 26.08
CA ASP A 275 34.39 -8.85 25.22
C ASP A 275 34.96 -9.92 24.26
N ALA A 276 35.56 -9.50 23.13
CA ALA A 276 36.73 -10.08 22.44
C ALA A 276 36.78 -9.70 20.94
N ALA A 277 37.95 -9.24 20.49
CA ALA A 277 38.17 -8.37 19.32
C ALA A 277 38.72 -9.03 18.04
N LYS A 278 38.60 -8.27 16.92
CA LYS A 278 39.49 -8.09 15.73
C LYS A 278 38.96 -8.63 14.37
N PRO A 279 39.25 -8.02 13.19
CA PRO A 279 39.35 -6.60 12.78
C PRO A 279 38.41 -6.19 11.60
N ASP A 280 38.09 -4.90 11.53
CA ASP A 280 37.74 -4.03 10.38
C ASP A 280 36.80 -4.52 9.26
N ALA A 281 35.50 -4.42 9.54
CA ALA A 281 34.47 -4.04 8.57
C ALA A 281 33.62 -2.93 9.22
N ILE A 282 33.37 -1.82 8.52
CA ILE A 282 32.51 -0.76 9.05
C ILE A 282 31.10 -1.33 9.22
N ASP A 283 30.74 -1.61 10.47
CA ASP A 283 29.48 -2.23 10.86
C ASP A 283 28.32 -1.25 10.58
N GLN A 284 27.23 -1.77 9.97
CA GLN A 284 26.00 -1.05 9.64
C GLN A 284 25.38 -0.35 10.88
N LYS A 285 25.81 -0.74 12.09
CA LYS A 285 25.48 -0.09 13.36
C LYS A 285 25.94 1.37 13.50
N THR A 286 26.85 1.86 12.66
CA THR A 286 27.37 3.24 12.79
C THR A 286 26.47 4.29 12.11
N VAL A 287 25.46 3.89 11.35
CA VAL A 287 24.57 4.81 10.61
C VAL A 287 23.39 5.32 11.45
N SER A 288 23.21 4.85 12.68
CA SER A 288 22.16 5.34 13.58
C SER A 288 22.62 6.56 14.38
N SER A 289 22.65 7.72 13.73
CA SER A 289 22.52 9.01 14.41
C SER A 289 21.20 9.67 13.98
N LYS A 290 20.54 10.39 14.88
CA LYS A 290 19.27 11.09 14.58
C LYS A 290 19.45 11.93 13.31
N ILE A 291 18.57 11.73 12.32
CA ILE A 291 18.57 12.49 11.06
C ILE A 291 18.60 13.99 11.38
N ASP A 292 19.65 14.70 10.93
CA ASP A 292 19.77 16.14 11.09
C ASP A 292 18.71 16.82 10.22
N ALA A 293 17.93 17.74 10.81
CA ALA A 293 16.90 18.49 10.11
C ALA A 293 17.44 19.26 8.89
N LYS A 294 18.70 19.70 8.94
CA LYS A 294 19.37 20.37 7.81
C LYS A 294 19.68 19.42 6.67
N GLN A 295 20.06 18.17 6.98
CA GLN A 295 20.29 17.14 5.97
C GLN A 295 18.97 16.69 5.34
N LEU A 296 17.91 16.61 6.14
CA LEU A 296 16.56 16.32 5.65
C LEU A 296 16.07 17.43 4.70
N ASP A 297 16.25 18.71 5.05
CA ASP A 297 15.86 19.84 4.19
C ASP A 297 16.56 19.80 2.82
N LEU A 298 17.81 19.32 2.74
CA LEU A 298 18.50 19.19 1.46
C LEU A 298 17.84 18.18 0.52
N VAL A 299 17.17 17.15 1.06
CA VAL A 299 16.51 16.09 0.27
C VAL A 299 14.99 16.26 0.13
N THR A 300 14.39 17.22 0.84
CA THR A 300 12.94 17.51 0.77
C THR A 300 12.61 18.95 0.36
N GLY A 301 13.57 19.88 0.46
CA GLY A 301 13.32 21.31 0.34
C GLY A 301 13.07 21.81 -1.08
N HIS A 302 13.44 21.02 -2.09
CA HIS A 302 13.14 21.35 -3.48
C HIS A 302 11.66 21.06 -3.82
N PRO A 303 10.94 21.92 -4.57
CA PRO A 303 9.52 21.68 -4.90
C PRO A 303 9.24 20.36 -5.63
N ASN A 304 10.22 19.89 -6.41
CA ASN A 304 10.17 18.61 -7.13
C ASN A 304 10.89 17.46 -6.39
N ALA A 305 11.24 17.64 -5.12
CA ALA A 305 11.91 16.61 -4.33
C ALA A 305 11.02 15.39 -4.15
N HIS A 306 11.53 14.21 -4.48
CA HIS A 306 10.79 12.96 -4.33
C HIS A 306 11.65 11.78 -3.89
N SER A 307 12.89 12.04 -3.42
CA SER A 307 13.83 11.01 -2.98
C SER A 307 13.24 10.07 -1.94
N LEU A 308 12.67 10.60 -0.85
CA LEU A 308 12.09 9.78 0.22
C LEU A 308 10.85 9.00 -0.25
N SER A 309 9.95 9.66 -0.97
CA SER A 309 8.68 9.05 -1.38
C SER A 309 8.82 8.04 -2.52
N VAL A 310 9.92 8.06 -3.27
CA VAL A 310 10.12 7.22 -4.47
C VAL A 310 11.30 6.26 -4.31
N HIS A 311 12.25 6.57 -3.44
CA HIS A 311 13.49 5.81 -3.26
C HIS A 311 13.88 5.58 -1.78
N GLY A 312 13.10 6.06 -0.81
CA GLY A 312 13.40 5.93 0.63
C GLY A 312 13.13 4.54 1.22
N GLY A 313 13.42 4.40 2.52
CA GLY A 313 13.36 3.14 3.26
C GLY A 313 11.96 2.53 3.36
N LYS A 314 10.91 3.36 3.22
CA LYS A 314 9.51 2.89 3.25
C LYS A 314 9.03 2.31 1.92
N VAL A 315 9.78 2.51 0.84
CA VAL A 315 9.43 1.96 -0.48
C VAL A 315 9.56 0.45 -0.43
N SER A 316 8.56 -0.31 -0.87
CA SER A 316 8.58 -1.77 -0.84
C SER A 316 9.11 -2.38 -2.14
N ASP A 317 9.51 -3.66 -2.08
CA ASP A 317 9.89 -4.41 -3.29
C ASP A 317 8.73 -4.47 -4.31
N GLY A 318 7.48 -4.53 -3.84
CA GLY A 318 6.29 -4.49 -4.68
C GLY A 318 6.15 -3.17 -5.45
N ASP A 319 6.45 -2.05 -4.81
CA ASP A 319 6.45 -0.73 -5.46
C ASP A 319 7.54 -0.66 -6.54
N LEU A 320 8.72 -1.20 -6.23
CA LEU A 320 9.84 -1.21 -7.17
C LEU A 320 9.56 -2.09 -8.38
N MET A 321 8.98 -3.27 -8.18
CA MET A 321 8.56 -4.18 -9.24
C MET A 321 7.46 -3.58 -10.11
N LEU A 322 6.45 -2.95 -9.50
CA LEU A 322 5.38 -2.27 -10.22
C LEU A 322 5.99 -1.20 -11.13
N ARG A 323 6.84 -0.33 -10.59
CA ARG A 323 7.53 0.70 -11.38
C ARG A 323 8.37 0.11 -12.52
N ALA A 324 9.03 -1.03 -12.28
CA ALA A 324 9.82 -1.75 -13.28
C ALA A 324 8.99 -2.38 -14.42
N LYS A 325 7.65 -2.37 -14.32
CA LYS A 325 6.74 -2.79 -15.40
C LYS A 325 5.87 -1.66 -15.94
N SER A 326 5.41 -0.75 -15.10
CA SER A 326 4.33 0.19 -15.41
C SER A 326 4.76 1.66 -15.44
N ALA A 327 5.99 1.97 -15.02
CA ALA A 327 6.45 3.33 -14.75
C ALA A 327 5.72 4.05 -13.60
N ILE A 328 4.76 3.42 -12.92
CA ILE A 328 4.11 3.97 -11.74
C ILE A 328 5.12 4.00 -10.60
N LYS A 329 5.41 5.18 -10.08
CA LYS A 329 6.32 5.39 -8.96
C LYS A 329 5.65 5.00 -7.64
N PRO A 330 6.43 4.73 -6.57
CA PRO A 330 5.88 4.40 -5.24
C PRO A 330 4.97 5.48 -4.65
N ASN A 331 5.13 6.75 -5.06
CA ASN A 331 4.26 7.85 -4.66
C ASN A 331 2.96 7.97 -5.49
N GLY A 332 2.72 7.06 -6.44
CA GLY A 332 1.53 7.03 -7.31
C GLY A 332 1.68 7.76 -8.64
N ASP A 333 2.70 8.59 -8.82
CA ASP A 333 2.91 9.31 -10.08
C ASP A 333 3.30 8.37 -11.22
N VAL A 334 2.83 8.65 -12.43
CA VAL A 334 3.24 7.90 -13.63
C VAL A 334 4.47 8.55 -14.25
N GLY A 335 5.57 7.81 -14.32
CA GLY A 335 6.79 8.24 -15.02
C GLY A 335 6.62 8.24 -16.55
N PRO A 336 7.46 9.00 -17.28
CA PRO A 336 7.37 9.09 -18.73
C PRO A 336 7.74 7.78 -19.46
N SER A 337 8.45 6.88 -18.78
CA SER A 337 8.84 5.56 -19.30
C SER A 337 9.22 4.62 -18.14
N VAL A 338 9.24 3.32 -18.42
CA VAL A 338 9.70 2.30 -17.47
C VAL A 338 11.22 2.45 -17.28
N PRO A 339 11.70 2.73 -16.06
CA PRO A 339 13.11 2.99 -15.82
C PRO A 339 13.94 1.73 -16.04
N PRO A 340 15.21 1.85 -16.44
CA PRO A 340 16.11 0.68 -16.58
C PRO A 340 16.25 -0.09 -15.27
N LEU A 341 16.27 0.63 -14.15
CA LEU A 341 16.30 0.11 -12.79
C LEU A 341 15.32 0.91 -11.94
N SER A 342 14.47 0.19 -11.21
CA SER A 342 13.65 0.75 -10.14
C SER A 342 14.26 0.34 -8.79
N SER A 343 14.89 1.27 -8.08
CA SER A 343 15.64 0.98 -6.85
C SER A 343 15.19 1.85 -5.68
N ALA A 344 15.47 1.40 -4.44
CA ALA A 344 15.28 2.20 -3.25
C ALA A 344 16.27 1.79 -2.15
N PHE A 345 16.61 2.73 -1.28
CA PHE A 345 17.47 2.52 -0.12
C PHE A 345 16.81 1.58 0.89
N HIS A 346 17.63 0.85 1.66
CA HIS A 346 17.11 0.00 2.73
C HIS A 346 16.52 0.81 3.90
N SER A 347 16.97 2.06 4.08
CA SER A 347 16.44 2.97 5.10
C SER A 347 16.56 4.44 4.66
N ASP A 348 15.82 5.33 5.33
CA ASP A 348 15.93 6.78 5.08
C ASP A 348 17.29 7.31 5.57
N GLU A 349 17.88 6.71 6.60
CA GLU A 349 19.24 7.05 7.07
C GLU A 349 20.29 6.72 6.01
N LEU A 350 20.17 5.60 5.29
CA LEU A 350 21.06 5.26 4.17
C LEU A 350 20.88 6.21 2.98
N LEU A 351 19.67 6.70 2.73
CA LEU A 351 19.41 7.73 1.72
C LEU A 351 20.12 9.04 2.08
N ILE A 352 19.96 9.48 3.33
CA ILE A 352 20.61 10.71 3.83
C ILE A 352 22.12 10.54 3.81
N PHE A 353 22.64 9.40 4.28
CA PHE A 353 24.07 9.06 4.20
C PHE A 353 24.58 9.17 2.76
N ALA A 354 23.88 8.55 1.80
CA ALA A 354 24.25 8.61 0.39
C ALA A 354 24.31 10.04 -0.16
N ASP A 355 23.30 10.87 0.16
CA ASP A 355 23.28 12.29 -0.24
C ASP A 355 24.49 13.05 0.33
N GLN A 356 24.83 12.82 1.60
CA GLN A 356 26.01 13.43 2.22
C GLN A 356 27.32 12.92 1.62
N THR A 357 27.40 11.63 1.26
CA THR A 357 28.58 11.08 0.59
C THR A 357 28.78 11.71 -0.79
N ILE A 358 27.71 11.97 -1.54
CA ILE A 358 27.83 12.66 -2.83
C ILE A 358 28.36 14.08 -2.67
N ARG A 359 27.84 14.81 -1.67
CA ARG A 359 28.19 16.21 -1.40
C ARG A 359 29.60 16.39 -0.81
N ASN A 360 30.03 15.47 0.04
CA ASN A 360 31.29 15.59 0.77
C ASN A 360 32.41 14.75 0.14
N GLY A 361 32.08 13.78 -0.73
CA GLY A 361 33.02 12.84 -1.36
C GLY A 361 33.53 13.27 -2.74
N GLY A 362 33.29 14.51 -3.15
CA GLY A 362 33.76 15.05 -4.43
C GLY A 362 32.91 14.65 -5.65
N ALA A 363 31.88 13.83 -5.48
CA ALA A 363 31.09 13.29 -6.60
C ALA A 363 30.22 14.36 -7.24
N LEU A 364 29.62 15.24 -6.43
CA LEU A 364 28.85 16.38 -6.93
C LEU A 364 29.77 17.36 -7.69
N GLU A 365 30.96 17.64 -7.16
CA GLU A 365 31.95 18.51 -7.81
C GLU A 365 32.40 17.96 -9.16
N ARG A 366 32.68 16.64 -9.24
CA ARG A 366 32.98 15.96 -10.51
C ARG A 366 31.83 16.09 -11.50
N ALA A 367 30.59 15.89 -11.04
CA ALA A 367 29.41 16.00 -11.89
C ALA A 367 29.17 17.44 -12.39
N ILE A 368 29.44 18.46 -11.56
CA ILE A 368 29.41 19.89 -11.92
C ILE A 368 30.46 20.19 -12.98
N ALA A 369 31.70 19.74 -12.78
CA ALA A 369 32.79 19.96 -13.73
C ALA A 369 32.50 19.32 -15.11
N ARG A 370 31.82 18.17 -15.12
CA ARG A 370 31.38 17.46 -16.33
C ARG A 370 30.21 18.13 -17.06
N GLN A 371 29.43 18.97 -16.39
CA GLN A 371 28.22 19.62 -16.90
C GLN A 371 28.28 21.15 -16.73
N PRO A 372 29.26 21.83 -17.34
CA PRO A 372 29.45 23.26 -17.14
C PRO A 372 28.24 24.06 -17.64
N GLY A 373 27.76 24.99 -16.81
CA GLY A 373 26.65 25.90 -17.16
C GLY A 373 25.25 25.29 -17.09
N GLN A 374 25.08 24.08 -16.55
CA GLN A 374 23.77 23.46 -16.33
C GLN A 374 23.24 23.81 -14.93
N ASP A 375 21.97 24.20 -14.86
CA ASP A 375 21.29 24.49 -13.58
C ASP A 375 20.88 23.21 -12.83
N VAL A 376 20.71 22.10 -13.57
CA VAL A 376 20.41 20.77 -13.04
C VAL A 376 21.56 19.83 -13.39
N ILE A 377 22.17 19.25 -12.37
CA ILE A 377 23.35 18.38 -12.47
C ILE A 377 22.94 16.94 -12.20
N ARG A 378 23.26 16.06 -13.16
CA ARG A 378 23.13 14.61 -12.96
C ARG A 378 24.42 14.03 -12.42
N VAL A 379 24.35 13.45 -11.23
CA VAL A 379 25.39 12.60 -10.64
C VAL A 379 25.13 11.16 -11.09
N THR A 380 26.14 10.54 -11.69
CA THR A 380 26.10 9.16 -12.18
C THR A 380 26.83 8.21 -11.23
N ALA A 381 26.59 6.90 -11.34
CA ALA A 381 27.33 5.89 -10.59
C ALA A 381 28.85 5.97 -10.81
N GLN A 382 29.28 6.46 -11.99
CA GLN A 382 30.69 6.66 -12.31
C GLN A 382 31.29 7.88 -11.58
N ASP A 383 30.49 8.93 -11.34
CA ASP A 383 30.92 10.06 -10.51
C ASP A 383 30.99 9.65 -9.03
N ALA A 384 30.05 8.81 -8.57
CA ALA A 384 29.94 8.37 -7.18
C ALA A 384 30.96 7.27 -6.80
N GLY A 385 31.25 6.33 -7.72
CA GLY A 385 32.06 5.14 -7.45
C GLY A 385 31.35 4.10 -6.58
N ASP A 386 32.12 3.12 -6.10
CA ASP A 386 31.66 2.16 -5.09
C ASP A 386 31.79 2.77 -3.70
N ILE A 387 30.65 2.92 -3.00
CA ILE A 387 30.54 3.55 -1.69
C ILE A 387 30.98 2.59 -0.57
N GLY A 388 31.20 1.32 -0.87
CA GLY A 388 31.72 0.36 0.10
C GLY A 388 30.63 -0.37 0.89
N VAL A 389 29.41 0.17 0.94
CA VAL A 389 28.30 -0.34 1.76
C VAL A 389 27.10 -0.71 0.90
N ASP A 390 26.33 -1.71 1.34
CA ASP A 390 25.03 -2.04 0.73
C ASP A 390 24.02 -0.92 1.05
N LEU A 391 23.70 -0.12 0.04
CA LEU A 391 22.78 1.01 0.19
C LEU A 391 21.33 0.59 -0.01
N GLY A 392 21.07 -0.47 -0.79
CA GLY A 392 19.73 -0.75 -1.25
C GLY A 392 19.62 -1.86 -2.29
N ARG A 393 18.42 -1.93 -2.83
CA ARG A 393 18.00 -2.96 -3.78
C ARG A 393 17.10 -2.39 -4.86
N GLY A 394 16.89 -3.15 -5.93
CA GLY A 394 16.04 -2.73 -7.04
C GLY A 394 15.62 -3.85 -7.95
N PHE A 395 14.86 -3.49 -8.98
CA PHE A 395 14.35 -4.38 -10.00
C PHE A 395 14.63 -3.84 -11.38
N LYS A 396 15.28 -4.63 -12.23
CA LYS A 396 15.49 -4.27 -13.64
C LYS A 396 14.19 -4.37 -14.40
N ARG A 397 13.96 -3.44 -15.34
CA ARG A 397 12.85 -3.58 -16.29
C ARG A 397 12.97 -4.87 -17.09
N VAL A 398 11.81 -5.41 -17.47
CA VAL A 398 11.72 -6.71 -18.14
C VAL A 398 12.25 -6.64 -19.58
N LEU A 399 11.92 -5.56 -20.30
CA LEU A 399 12.40 -5.36 -21.67
C LEU A 399 13.49 -4.28 -21.73
N PRO A 400 14.39 -4.32 -22.73
CA PRO A 400 15.35 -3.25 -22.98
C PRO A 400 14.70 -1.90 -23.35
N THR A 401 13.40 -1.87 -23.65
CA THR A 401 12.65 -0.65 -23.98
C THR A 401 11.97 -0.07 -22.73
N GLY A 402 11.89 1.25 -22.62
CA GLY A 402 11.10 1.95 -21.60
C GLY A 402 9.60 2.05 -21.92
N ASN A 403 9.12 1.43 -23.01
CA ASN A 403 7.72 1.50 -23.40
C ASN A 403 6.81 0.85 -22.34
N ILE A 404 5.85 1.61 -21.83
CA ILE A 404 4.98 1.22 -20.72
C ILE A 404 4.09 0.02 -21.10
N LEU A 405 3.37 0.12 -22.24
CA LEU A 405 2.45 -0.94 -22.68
C LEU A 405 3.18 -2.26 -22.90
N LYS A 406 4.34 -2.23 -23.57
CA LYS A 406 5.13 -3.44 -23.83
C LYS A 406 5.62 -4.10 -22.54
N ASN A 407 6.10 -3.33 -21.56
CA ASN A 407 6.57 -3.90 -20.29
C ASN A 407 5.42 -4.42 -19.41
N LEU A 408 4.24 -3.80 -19.47
CA LEU A 408 3.03 -4.27 -18.80
C LEU A 408 2.56 -5.62 -19.35
N GLU A 409 2.50 -5.74 -20.68
CA GLU A 409 2.05 -6.93 -21.39
C GLU A 409 3.08 -8.07 -21.38
N THR A 410 4.34 -7.78 -21.03
CA THR A 410 5.38 -8.80 -21.01
C THR A 410 5.23 -9.71 -19.81
N ASN A 411 5.17 -11.01 -20.10
CA ASN A 411 5.23 -12.08 -19.13
C ASN A 411 6.65 -12.20 -18.56
N GLY A 412 6.76 -12.29 -17.23
CA GLY A 412 8.04 -12.38 -16.54
C GLY A 412 8.14 -11.43 -15.37
N ALA A 413 8.86 -11.88 -14.35
CA ALA A 413 9.20 -11.07 -13.19
C ALA A 413 10.40 -10.17 -13.50
N PRO A 414 10.35 -8.86 -13.16
CA PRO A 414 11.55 -8.02 -13.08
C PRO A 414 12.66 -8.72 -12.29
N GLU A 415 13.89 -8.69 -12.81
CA GLU A 415 15.05 -9.26 -12.13
C GLU A 415 15.39 -8.43 -10.89
N LYS A 416 15.44 -9.06 -9.71
CA LYS A 416 15.86 -8.40 -8.47
C LYS A 416 17.37 -8.23 -8.44
N LEU A 417 17.82 -7.02 -8.11
CA LEU A 417 19.19 -6.69 -7.78
C LEU A 417 19.28 -6.30 -6.32
N GLU A 418 20.12 -7.01 -5.57
CA GLU A 418 20.50 -6.68 -4.20
C GLU A 418 21.88 -6.02 -4.20
N ASN A 419 22.30 -5.51 -3.04
CA ASN A 419 23.66 -5.02 -2.85
C ASN A 419 24.04 -3.90 -3.82
N LEU A 420 23.17 -2.89 -3.94
CA LEU A 420 23.45 -1.69 -4.72
C LEU A 420 24.40 -0.79 -3.93
N ARG A 421 25.63 -0.64 -4.41
CA ARG A 421 26.73 0.01 -3.68
C ARG A 421 27.19 1.34 -4.29
N SER A 422 26.44 1.87 -5.27
CA SER A 422 26.68 3.19 -5.84
C SER A 422 25.42 4.05 -5.81
N ILE A 423 25.52 5.29 -6.28
CA ILE A 423 24.50 6.32 -6.14
C ILE A 423 24.35 7.07 -7.46
N GLU A 424 23.10 7.32 -7.85
CA GLU A 424 22.76 8.30 -8.87
C GLU A 424 21.80 9.34 -8.31
N GLY A 425 21.79 10.54 -8.89
CA GLY A 425 20.86 11.59 -8.48
C GLY A 425 20.83 12.81 -9.38
N LEU A 426 19.84 13.67 -9.15
CA LEU A 426 19.68 14.97 -9.78
C LEU A 426 19.68 16.05 -8.70
N TYR A 427 20.51 17.07 -8.92
CA TYR A 427 20.68 18.19 -8.01
C TYR A 427 20.46 19.49 -8.77
N GLN A 428 19.81 20.48 -8.16
CA GLN A 428 19.61 21.80 -8.74
C GLN A 428 20.16 22.87 -7.83
N TYR A 429 20.87 23.85 -8.39
CA TYR A 429 21.41 24.95 -7.61
C TYR A 429 20.31 25.93 -7.25
N ASN A 430 20.16 26.21 -5.95
CA ASN A 430 19.26 27.22 -5.44
C ASN A 430 20.06 28.52 -5.18
N PRO A 431 19.95 29.55 -6.03
CA PRO A 431 20.73 30.77 -5.89
C PRO A 431 20.38 31.57 -4.63
N SER A 432 19.14 31.46 -4.14
CA SER A 432 18.67 32.15 -2.92
C SER A 432 19.28 31.54 -1.66
N LYS A 433 19.34 30.21 -1.60
CA LYS A 433 19.94 29.48 -0.46
C LYS A 433 21.45 29.25 -0.62
N LYS A 434 22.02 29.53 -1.80
CA LYS A 434 23.42 29.28 -2.16
C LYS A 434 23.86 27.84 -1.91
N ASN A 435 22.98 26.88 -2.20
CA ASN A 435 23.24 25.46 -2.02
C ASN A 435 22.66 24.65 -3.20
N TRP A 436 23.15 23.42 -3.36
CA TRP A 436 22.55 22.45 -4.27
C TRP A 436 21.46 21.67 -3.54
N GLU A 437 20.23 21.69 -4.03
CA GLU A 437 19.11 20.92 -3.47
C GLU A 437 18.91 19.63 -4.26
N THR A 438 18.52 18.56 -3.57
CA THR A 438 18.32 17.24 -4.20
C THR A 438 16.91 17.14 -4.76
N ILE A 439 16.80 16.90 -6.07
CA ILE A 439 15.51 16.60 -6.73
C ILE A 439 15.18 15.11 -6.51
N THR A 440 16.16 14.24 -6.75
CA THR A 440 16.04 12.80 -6.57
C THR A 440 17.40 12.17 -6.35
N ILE A 441 17.48 11.14 -5.52
CA ILE A 441 18.67 10.32 -5.31
C ILE A 441 18.22 8.86 -5.12
N PHE A 442 18.98 7.92 -5.67
CA PHE A 442 18.65 6.51 -5.61
C PHE A 442 19.90 5.61 -5.67
N PRO A 443 19.85 4.42 -5.06
CA PRO A 443 20.98 3.49 -5.09
C PRO A 443 21.08 2.85 -6.48
N ALA A 444 22.32 2.58 -6.91
CA ALA A 444 22.66 2.07 -8.23
C ALA A 444 23.73 0.96 -8.12
N PRO A 445 23.87 0.12 -9.15
CA PRO A 445 24.98 -0.83 -9.24
C PRO A 445 26.32 -0.08 -9.25
N ALA A 446 27.35 -0.67 -8.62
CA ALA A 446 28.70 -0.15 -8.74
C ALA A 446 29.16 -0.20 -10.22
N PRO A 447 29.90 0.83 -10.69
CA PRO A 447 30.35 0.95 -12.08
C PRO A 447 31.38 -0.11 -12.50
#